data_AF-A0A960U4Z6-F1
#
_entry.id   AF-A0A960U4Z6-F1
#
_cell.length_a   1.000
_cell.length_b   1.000
_cell.length_c   1.000
_cell.angle_alpha   90.00
_cell.angle_beta   90.00
_cell.angle_gamma   90.00
#
_symmetry.space_group_name_H-M   'P 1'
#
loop_
_entity.id
_entity.type
_entity.pdbx_description
1 polymer ?
#
loop_
_entity_poly.entity_id
_entity_poly.type
_entity_poly.pdbx_seq_one_letter_code
_entity_poly.pdbx_strand_id
1 'polypeptide(L)'
;DGFKVLPGVRLQHLAGRTFGIVTYLPLGLMNTHLTYGGLLSLFLPGIGFYSLHSIYKNFRQSKFSYIFFLLLLLVPALFVFFYNQSRSAWLGLVFSVCFTLISIRTLRIFLFKPIVLFSFISLLVLGIFSASILIEKNWMLKRAFQQLNKKNSTENQRYFIYRFSLKIVQNSPLLGAGPGRFRIEHEMASQEMVKKQEQLWYESSITPRGHAHHDILHSQASGGILASFLLFLFWYQLFSGLIYSRFNSYLLLFSGILSLYVAGFFQCYFQDDEVLLPFLTFTGFYLASIKSRKTHFSFPLLLILFLLLFSSVGLILYRNIPSPSEVYERKIFTGTQEEKEAYGKSLKGLTAKLPSSKAKSGFRLEGCLNQRFGNPILPRKEDYSIALTIPKNAANPPQSVRVQAWERDAFDQDKEYKAHELRHLKDYYFELHTGRNILTFPGLLSAEGSVAFPENVYFRDFTFLFQVNESEPIFSIPQIDPGELCNAK
;
A
#
# COMPACT_ATOMS: atom_id res chain seq x y z
N ASP A 1 1.71 18.87 -11.21
CA ASP A 1 1.73 17.84 -10.14
C ASP A 1 0.95 18.29 -8.92
N GLY A 2 -0.20 17.64 -8.68
CA GLY A 2 -1.20 18.05 -7.69
C GLY A 2 -0.88 17.72 -6.22
N PHE A 3 0.37 17.88 -5.80
CA PHE A 3 0.78 17.65 -4.40
C PHE A 3 1.88 18.64 -3.99
N LYS A 4 1.53 19.92 -3.85
CA LYS A 4 2.21 20.77 -2.85
C LYS A 4 1.38 20.65 -1.58
N VAL A 5 1.62 19.60 -0.80
CA VAL A 5 1.17 19.61 0.59
C VAL A 5 2.06 20.63 1.28
N LEU A 6 1.46 21.68 1.84
CA LEU A 6 2.22 22.65 2.62
C LEU A 6 2.86 21.88 3.80
N PRO A 7 4.16 22.11 4.09
CA PRO A 7 4.82 21.49 5.24
C PRO A 7 3.96 21.62 6.50
N GLY A 8 3.78 20.53 7.24
CA GLY A 8 3.01 20.53 8.49
C GLY A 8 1.48 20.42 8.39
N VAL A 9 0.87 20.38 7.20
CA VAL A 9 -0.60 20.25 7.06
C VAL A 9 -1.10 18.82 7.26
N ARG A 10 -2.29 18.68 7.87
CA ARG A 10 -2.95 17.38 8.11
C ARG A 10 -3.30 16.69 6.78
N LEU A 11 -2.77 15.50 6.54
CA LEU A 11 -3.02 14.75 5.31
C LEU A 11 -4.41 14.08 5.36
N GLN A 12 -5.47 14.76 4.91
CA GLN A 12 -6.66 14.04 4.45
C GLN A 12 -6.31 13.34 3.12
N HIS A 13 -6.74 12.09 2.93
CA HIS A 13 -6.48 11.36 1.69
C HIS A 13 -7.19 12.04 0.52
N LEU A 14 -6.48 12.96 -0.12
CA LEU A 14 -6.96 13.69 -1.29
C LEU A 14 -7.30 12.67 -2.37
N ALA A 15 -8.60 12.54 -2.65
CA ALA A 15 -9.09 11.72 -3.73
C ALA A 15 -8.53 12.34 -4.99
N GLY A 16 -8.72 13.68 -5.19
CA GLY A 16 -8.10 14.70 -6.05
C GLY A 16 -9.12 15.66 -6.67
N ARG A 17 -9.16 15.96 -7.98
CA ARG A 17 -10.19 16.85 -8.56
C ARG A 17 -11.24 16.08 -9.36
N THR A 18 -12.52 16.17 -8.99
CA THR A 18 -13.64 15.58 -9.72
C THR A 18 -14.54 16.72 -10.20
N PHE A 19 -14.73 16.86 -11.52
CA PHE A 19 -15.46 17.99 -12.14
C PHE A 19 -14.98 19.37 -11.68
N GLY A 20 -13.66 19.55 -11.52
CA GLY A 20 -13.07 20.81 -11.05
C GLY A 20 -13.11 21.04 -9.54
N ILE A 21 -13.86 20.23 -8.79
CA ILE A 21 -13.98 20.31 -7.33
C ILE A 21 -12.92 19.41 -6.69
N VAL A 22 -12.23 19.92 -5.66
CA VAL A 22 -11.29 19.14 -4.85
C VAL A 22 -12.07 18.20 -3.95
N THR A 23 -11.78 16.91 -4.04
CA THR A 23 -12.50 15.82 -3.39
C THR A 23 -11.56 14.92 -2.60
N TYR A 24 -12.11 14.27 -1.57
CA TYR A 24 -11.38 13.44 -0.61
C TYR A 24 -11.93 12.01 -0.63
N LEU A 25 -11.08 11.02 -0.32
CA LEU A 25 -11.54 9.64 -0.23
C LEU A 25 -12.59 9.56 0.87
N PRO A 26 -13.71 8.87 0.64
CA PRO A 26 -14.74 8.70 1.64
C PRO A 26 -14.20 7.78 2.74
N LEU A 27 -14.10 8.33 3.95
CA LEU A 27 -13.66 7.63 5.16
C LEU A 27 -14.85 7.22 6.04
N GLY A 28 -16.05 7.76 5.77
CA GLY A 28 -17.22 7.57 6.63
C GLY A 28 -16.97 8.13 8.04
N LEU A 29 -17.39 7.38 9.06
CA LEU A 29 -17.06 7.64 10.47
C LEU A 29 -15.80 6.88 10.92
N MET A 30 -15.01 6.37 9.98
CA MET A 30 -13.83 5.53 10.25
C MET A 30 -12.54 6.35 10.13
N ASN A 31 -11.48 5.89 10.77
CA ASN A 31 -10.16 6.52 10.69
C ASN A 31 -9.48 6.32 9.33
N THR A 32 -9.84 5.26 8.58
CA THR A 32 -9.22 4.95 7.28
C THR A 32 -10.24 4.56 6.20
N HIS A 33 -9.90 4.82 4.94
CA HIS A 33 -10.72 4.42 3.80
C HIS A 33 -10.76 2.89 3.65
N LEU A 34 -9.70 2.19 4.06
CA LEU A 34 -9.60 0.73 3.95
C LEU A 34 -10.62 0.05 4.85
N THR A 35 -10.71 0.48 6.12
CA THR A 35 -11.68 0.03 7.12
C THR A 35 -13.11 0.27 6.64
N TYR A 36 -13.40 1.48 6.15
CA TYR A 36 -14.73 1.79 5.60
C TYR A 36 -15.08 0.94 4.37
N GLY A 37 -14.11 0.67 3.50
CA GLY A 37 -14.26 -0.27 2.39
C GLY A 37 -14.61 -1.69 2.87
N GLY A 38 -13.95 -2.18 3.91
CA GLY A 38 -14.25 -3.49 4.52
C GLY A 38 -15.67 -3.61 5.05
N LEU A 39 -16.17 -2.54 5.68
CA LEU A 39 -17.58 -2.46 6.08
C LEU A 39 -18.51 -2.53 4.88
N LEU A 40 -18.28 -1.70 3.86
CA LEU A 40 -19.11 -1.70 2.66
C LEU A 40 -19.11 -3.08 1.98
N SER A 41 -17.98 -3.78 1.90
CA SER A 41 -17.94 -5.14 1.33
C SER A 41 -18.69 -6.18 2.16
N LEU A 42 -18.85 -5.94 3.46
CA LEU A 42 -19.61 -6.81 4.36
C LEU A 42 -21.13 -6.62 4.22
N PHE A 43 -21.62 -5.40 3.99
CA PHE A 43 -23.05 -5.12 3.86
C PHE A 43 -23.59 -5.26 2.43
N LEU A 44 -22.85 -4.78 1.43
CA LEU A 44 -23.35 -4.63 0.05
C LEU A 44 -23.79 -5.94 -0.61
N PRO A 45 -23.03 -7.06 -0.54
CA PRO A 45 -23.46 -8.31 -1.17
C PRO A 45 -24.79 -8.79 -0.59
N GLY A 46 -24.93 -8.71 0.73
CA GLY A 46 -26.11 -9.19 1.43
C GLY A 46 -27.36 -8.39 1.13
N ILE A 47 -27.26 -7.06 1.17
CA ILE A 47 -28.36 -6.15 0.78
C ILE A 47 -28.75 -6.40 -0.68
N GLY A 48 -27.77 -6.51 -1.58
CA GLY A 48 -28.00 -6.80 -2.99
C GLY A 48 -28.75 -8.13 -3.22
N PHE A 49 -28.27 -9.24 -2.64
CA PHE A 49 -28.91 -10.54 -2.82
C PHE A 49 -30.27 -10.64 -2.16
N TYR A 50 -30.44 -10.06 -0.97
CA TYR A 50 -31.74 -10.01 -0.30
C TYR A 50 -32.76 -9.23 -1.14
N SER A 51 -32.34 -8.11 -1.73
CA SER A 51 -33.18 -7.28 -2.61
C SER A 51 -33.57 -8.03 -3.89
N LEU A 52 -32.60 -8.65 -4.57
CA LEU A 52 -32.85 -9.47 -5.77
C LEU A 52 -33.79 -10.65 -5.49
N HIS A 53 -33.58 -11.36 -4.38
CA HIS A 53 -34.45 -12.45 -4.00
C HIS A 53 -35.88 -11.97 -3.70
N SER A 54 -36.01 -10.84 -3.00
CA SER A 54 -37.30 -10.24 -2.67
C SER A 54 -38.05 -9.78 -3.92
N ILE A 55 -37.36 -9.22 -4.91
CA ILE A 55 -37.93 -8.86 -6.23
C ILE A 55 -38.46 -10.12 -6.92
N TYR A 56 -37.63 -11.16 -7.01
CA TYR A 56 -37.99 -12.41 -7.67
C TYR A 56 -39.26 -13.05 -7.08
N LYS A 57 -39.38 -13.05 -5.74
CA LYS A 57 -40.51 -13.68 -5.04
C LYS A 57 -41.78 -12.81 -5.00
N ASN A 58 -41.64 -11.49 -4.86
CA ASN A 58 -42.74 -10.60 -4.52
C ASN A 58 -43.08 -9.56 -5.60
N PHE A 59 -42.71 -9.82 -6.86
CA PHE A 59 -42.91 -8.90 -7.99
C PHE A 59 -44.34 -8.35 -8.14
N ARG A 60 -45.35 -9.06 -7.61
CA ARG A 60 -46.78 -8.66 -7.65
C ARG A 60 -47.39 -8.17 -6.32
N GLN A 61 -46.62 -7.96 -5.25
CA GLN A 61 -47.16 -7.59 -3.92
C GLN A 61 -46.71 -6.19 -3.44
N SER A 62 -47.47 -5.60 -2.49
CA SER A 62 -47.30 -4.23 -1.94
C SER A 62 -45.95 -3.92 -1.28
N LYS A 63 -45.02 -4.88 -1.22
CA LYS A 63 -43.65 -4.69 -0.72
C LYS A 63 -42.71 -4.03 -1.75
N PHE A 64 -43.22 -3.67 -2.92
CA PHE A 64 -42.45 -3.01 -3.98
C PHE A 64 -41.82 -1.68 -3.51
N SER A 65 -42.50 -0.88 -2.68
CA SER A 65 -41.96 0.37 -2.14
C SER A 65 -40.73 0.16 -1.26
N TYR A 66 -40.76 -0.87 -0.40
CA TYR A 66 -39.63 -1.24 0.46
C TYR A 66 -38.42 -1.75 -0.35
N ILE A 67 -38.68 -2.55 -1.39
CA ILE A 67 -37.64 -3.03 -2.31
C ILE A 67 -37.03 -1.85 -3.08
N PHE A 68 -37.85 -0.94 -3.58
CA PHE A 68 -37.40 0.27 -4.26
C PHE A 68 -36.53 1.14 -3.35
N PHE A 69 -36.91 1.29 -2.07
CA PHE A 69 -36.11 1.98 -1.07
C PHE A 69 -34.74 1.32 -0.85
N LEU A 70 -34.67 -0.01 -0.74
CA LEU A 70 -33.38 -0.72 -0.62
C LEU A 70 -32.50 -0.54 -1.86
N LEU A 71 -33.07 -0.58 -3.05
CA LEU A 71 -32.34 -0.30 -4.30
C LEU A 71 -31.86 1.15 -4.37
N LEU A 72 -32.69 2.10 -3.93
CA LEU A 72 -32.35 3.52 -3.85
C LEU A 72 -31.18 3.77 -2.91
N LEU A 73 -31.02 2.98 -1.84
CA LEU A 73 -29.86 3.05 -0.93
C LEU A 73 -28.63 2.32 -1.49
N LEU A 74 -28.83 1.22 -2.21
CA LEU A 74 -27.75 0.41 -2.77
C LEU A 74 -26.93 1.18 -3.82
N VAL A 75 -27.59 1.95 -4.70
CA VAL A 75 -26.91 2.68 -5.79
C VAL A 75 -25.92 3.74 -5.26
N PRO A 76 -26.31 4.65 -4.35
CA PRO A 76 -25.37 5.56 -3.69
C PRO A 76 -24.27 4.81 -2.92
N ALA A 77 -24.61 3.72 -2.22
CA ALA A 77 -23.62 2.95 -1.47
C ALA A 77 -22.56 2.30 -2.39
N LEU A 78 -22.96 1.79 -3.56
CA LEU A 78 -22.03 1.31 -4.60
C LEU A 78 -21.17 2.45 -5.17
N PHE A 79 -21.75 3.64 -5.38
CA PHE A 79 -20.99 4.81 -5.82
C PHE A 79 -19.94 5.22 -4.78
N VAL A 80 -20.32 5.28 -3.49
CA VAL A 80 -19.39 5.56 -2.39
C VAL A 80 -18.32 4.49 -2.27
N PHE A 81 -18.67 3.21 -2.42
CA PHE A 81 -17.72 2.10 -2.39
C PHE A 81 -16.71 2.14 -3.53
N PHE A 82 -17.16 2.51 -4.73
CA PHE A 82 -16.28 2.76 -5.87
C PHE A 82 -15.41 4.00 -5.65
N TYR A 83 -15.94 5.04 -5.00
CA TYR A 83 -15.17 6.24 -4.70
C TYR A 83 -14.16 6.05 -3.55
N ASN A 84 -14.39 5.07 -2.66
CA ASN A 84 -13.52 4.68 -1.55
C ASN A 84 -12.16 4.11 -1.98
N GLN A 85 -12.07 3.51 -3.18
CA GLN A 85 -10.84 2.95 -3.76
C GLN A 85 -10.14 1.84 -2.93
N SER A 86 -10.82 1.22 -1.97
CA SER A 86 -10.25 0.05 -1.25
C SER A 86 -10.23 -1.19 -2.14
N ARG A 87 -9.07 -1.46 -2.75
CA ARG A 87 -8.87 -2.55 -3.73
C ARG A 87 -9.12 -3.95 -3.14
N SER A 88 -8.66 -4.16 -1.90
CA SER A 88 -8.89 -5.42 -1.17
C SER A 88 -10.38 -5.69 -0.98
N ALA A 89 -11.14 -4.67 -0.59
CA ALA A 89 -12.58 -4.76 -0.42
C ALA A 89 -13.29 -5.04 -1.76
N TRP A 90 -12.84 -4.43 -2.87
CA TRP A 90 -13.40 -4.71 -4.20
C TRP A 90 -13.22 -6.17 -4.61
N LEU A 91 -12.00 -6.71 -4.46
CA LEU A 91 -11.72 -8.11 -4.77
C LEU A 91 -12.55 -9.06 -3.89
N GLY A 92 -12.66 -8.74 -2.58
CA GLY A 92 -13.50 -9.47 -1.65
C GLY A 92 -14.97 -9.46 -2.05
N LEU A 93 -15.52 -8.29 -2.38
CA LEU A 93 -16.91 -8.14 -2.81
C LEU A 93 -17.20 -8.94 -4.08
N VAL A 94 -16.36 -8.82 -5.11
CA VAL A 94 -16.50 -9.59 -6.36
C VAL A 94 -16.48 -11.09 -6.08
N PHE A 95 -15.52 -11.56 -5.31
CA PHE A 95 -15.42 -12.97 -4.94
C PHE A 95 -16.68 -13.45 -4.18
N SER A 96 -17.10 -12.72 -3.15
CA SER A 96 -18.30 -13.04 -2.35
C SER A 96 -19.56 -13.10 -3.21
N VAL A 97 -19.71 -12.16 -4.15
CA VAL A 97 -20.83 -12.11 -5.07
C VAL A 97 -20.81 -13.33 -5.99
N CYS A 98 -19.69 -13.57 -6.70
CA CYS A 98 -19.54 -14.72 -7.59
C CYS A 98 -19.76 -16.05 -6.87
N PHE A 99 -19.17 -16.22 -5.69
CA PHE A 99 -19.30 -17.44 -4.90
C PHE A 99 -20.76 -17.68 -4.47
N THR A 100 -21.46 -16.64 -4.00
CA THR A 100 -22.87 -16.76 -3.58
C THR A 100 -23.78 -17.12 -4.76
N LEU A 101 -23.54 -16.52 -5.92
CA LEU A 101 -24.31 -16.78 -7.14
C LEU A 101 -24.14 -18.22 -7.65
N ILE A 102 -22.92 -18.75 -7.60
CA ILE A 102 -22.64 -20.14 -7.99
C ILE A 102 -23.22 -21.13 -6.99
N SER A 103 -23.14 -20.80 -5.69
CA SER A 103 -23.53 -21.71 -4.59
C SER A 103 -25.04 -21.90 -4.49
N ILE A 104 -25.85 -20.89 -4.82
CA ILE A 104 -27.30 -20.95 -4.67
C ILE A 104 -27.97 -21.32 -5.99
N ARG A 105 -28.51 -22.55 -6.05
CA ARG A 105 -29.15 -23.12 -7.25
C ARG A 105 -30.20 -22.19 -7.88
N THR A 106 -31.07 -21.56 -7.08
CA THR A 106 -32.12 -20.65 -7.59
C THR A 106 -31.54 -19.44 -8.31
N LEU A 107 -30.48 -18.83 -7.75
CA LEU A 107 -29.79 -17.69 -8.35
C LEU A 107 -28.99 -18.11 -9.57
N ARG A 108 -28.33 -19.27 -9.51
CA ARG A 108 -27.63 -19.90 -10.64
C ARG A 108 -28.57 -20.08 -11.84
N ILE A 109 -29.75 -20.68 -11.63
CA ILE A 109 -30.74 -20.87 -12.70
C ILE A 109 -31.22 -19.53 -13.25
N PHE A 110 -31.42 -18.51 -12.41
CA PHE A 110 -31.82 -17.18 -12.84
C PHE A 110 -30.74 -16.48 -13.69
N LEU A 111 -29.47 -16.55 -13.30
CA LEU A 111 -28.32 -15.93 -14.01
C LEU A 111 -28.03 -16.57 -15.36
N PHE A 112 -28.10 -17.90 -15.45
CA PHE A 112 -27.87 -18.61 -16.71
C PHE A 112 -29.07 -18.58 -17.66
N LYS A 113 -30.14 -17.83 -17.33
CA LYS A 113 -31.16 -17.50 -18.34
C LYS A 113 -30.50 -16.63 -19.40
N PRO A 114 -30.62 -16.97 -20.70
CA PRO A 114 -29.92 -16.27 -21.77
C PRO A 114 -30.21 -14.77 -21.79
N ILE A 115 -31.42 -14.36 -21.43
CA ILE A 115 -31.82 -12.95 -21.32
C ILE A 115 -31.07 -12.21 -20.19
N VAL A 116 -30.90 -12.84 -19.03
CA VAL A 116 -30.21 -12.24 -17.87
C VAL A 116 -28.71 -12.20 -18.13
N LEU A 117 -28.15 -13.28 -18.70
CA LEU A 117 -26.75 -13.35 -19.08
C LEU A 117 -26.41 -12.33 -20.18
N PHE A 118 -27.24 -12.19 -21.20
CA PHE A 118 -27.07 -11.19 -22.26
C PHE A 118 -27.19 -9.77 -21.74
N SER A 119 -28.16 -9.50 -20.85
CA SER A 119 -28.30 -8.20 -20.20
C SER A 119 -27.08 -7.88 -19.32
N PHE A 120 -26.57 -8.84 -18.56
CA PHE A 120 -25.38 -8.67 -17.73
C PHE A 120 -24.11 -8.44 -18.57
N ILE A 121 -23.89 -9.24 -19.63
CA ILE A 121 -22.76 -9.06 -20.55
C ILE A 121 -22.85 -7.72 -21.27
N SER A 122 -24.04 -7.33 -21.73
CA SER A 122 -24.25 -6.02 -22.36
C SER A 122 -23.94 -4.87 -21.40
N LEU A 123 -24.38 -4.96 -20.14
CA LEU A 123 -24.08 -3.97 -19.09
C LEU A 123 -22.59 -3.95 -18.70
N LEU A 124 -21.93 -5.10 -18.72
CA LEU A 124 -20.50 -5.23 -18.45
C LEU A 124 -19.65 -4.67 -19.60
N VAL A 125 -20.04 -4.92 -20.86
CA VAL A 125 -19.39 -4.34 -22.05
C VAL A 125 -19.61 -2.83 -22.09
N LEU A 126 -20.84 -2.35 -21.85
CA LEU A 126 -21.13 -0.93 -21.69
C LEU A 126 -20.36 -0.32 -20.52
N GLY A 127 -20.26 -1.04 -19.41
CA GLY A 127 -19.50 -0.65 -18.22
C GLY A 127 -18.00 -0.54 -18.47
N ILE A 128 -17.41 -1.50 -19.20
CA ILE A 128 -15.99 -1.48 -19.59
C ILE A 128 -15.72 -0.38 -20.62
N PHE A 129 -16.62 -0.18 -21.59
CA PHE A 129 -16.48 0.87 -22.61
C PHE A 129 -16.67 2.28 -22.03
N SER A 130 -17.61 2.46 -21.11
CA SER A 130 -17.75 3.71 -20.36
C SER A 130 -16.60 3.90 -19.38
N ALA A 131 -16.11 2.83 -18.73
CA ALA A 131 -14.93 2.88 -17.88
C ALA A 131 -13.65 3.21 -18.67
N SER A 132 -13.45 2.73 -19.90
CA SER A 132 -12.27 3.07 -20.72
C SER A 132 -12.25 4.54 -21.14
N ILE A 133 -13.39 5.07 -21.57
CA ILE A 133 -13.56 6.51 -21.85
C ILE A 133 -13.37 7.34 -20.57
N LEU A 134 -13.87 6.85 -19.43
CA LEU A 134 -13.65 7.47 -18.13
C LEU A 134 -12.21 7.30 -17.64
N ILE A 135 -11.46 6.24 -17.96
CA ILE A 135 -10.06 6.06 -17.54
C ILE A 135 -9.16 7.13 -18.18
N GLU A 136 -9.42 7.48 -19.44
CA GLU A 136 -8.65 8.51 -20.13
C GLU A 136 -8.92 9.92 -19.57
N LYS A 137 -10.17 10.23 -19.23
CA LYS A 137 -10.59 11.57 -18.78
C LYS A 137 -10.64 11.75 -17.26
N ASN A 138 -10.85 10.67 -16.50
CA ASN A 138 -10.95 10.66 -15.05
C ASN A 138 -9.62 10.24 -14.45
N TRP A 139 -8.90 11.25 -13.98
CA TRP A 139 -7.59 11.09 -13.40
C TRP A 139 -7.58 10.12 -12.19
N MET A 140 -8.70 9.88 -11.49
CA MET A 140 -8.78 8.90 -10.41
C MET A 140 -8.58 7.46 -10.89
N LEU A 141 -9.21 7.11 -12.01
CA LEU A 141 -9.06 5.79 -12.62
C LEU A 141 -7.64 5.62 -13.17
N LYS A 142 -7.12 6.66 -13.84
CA LYS A 142 -5.72 6.71 -14.26
C LYS A 142 -4.75 6.52 -13.08
N ARG A 143 -5.01 7.14 -11.92
CA ARG A 143 -4.22 6.97 -10.69
C ARG A 143 -4.30 5.54 -10.15
N ALA A 144 -5.50 4.96 -10.07
CA ALA A 144 -5.71 3.60 -9.57
C ALA A 144 -4.90 2.57 -10.39
N PHE A 145 -4.89 2.71 -11.72
CA PHE A 145 -4.08 1.87 -12.61
C PHE A 145 -2.58 2.19 -12.59
N GLN A 146 -2.19 3.47 -12.59
CA GLN A 146 -0.77 3.86 -12.55
C GLN A 146 -0.08 3.47 -11.25
N GLN A 147 -0.79 3.43 -10.13
CA GLN A 147 -0.25 2.94 -8.87
C GLN A 147 0.07 1.45 -8.89
N LEU A 148 -0.54 0.63 -9.77
CA LEU A 148 -0.17 -0.79 -9.94
C LEU A 148 1.25 -0.94 -10.51
N ASN A 149 1.73 0.04 -11.27
CA ASN A 149 3.02 0.01 -11.95
C ASN A 149 4.09 0.93 -11.31
N LYS A 150 3.78 1.64 -10.21
CA LYS A 150 4.72 2.55 -9.56
C LYS A 150 5.60 1.79 -8.54
N LYS A 151 6.91 1.75 -8.83
CA LYS A 151 7.98 1.17 -7.99
C LYS A 151 8.19 1.84 -6.64
N ASN A 152 7.67 3.06 -6.43
CA ASN A 152 7.77 3.81 -5.16
C ASN A 152 6.36 4.15 -4.67
N SER A 153 5.64 3.13 -4.23
CA SER A 153 4.28 3.24 -3.69
C SER A 153 4.21 2.62 -2.29
N THR A 154 3.06 2.70 -1.62
CA THR A 154 2.75 1.96 -0.38
C THR A 154 3.01 0.44 -0.51
N GLU A 155 3.18 -0.07 -1.74
CA GLU A 155 3.64 -1.43 -2.00
C GLU A 155 5.07 -1.71 -1.49
N ASN A 156 5.97 -0.71 -1.40
CA ASN A 156 7.31 -0.91 -0.83
C ASN A 156 7.25 -1.13 0.68
N GLN A 157 6.35 -0.42 1.39
CA GLN A 157 6.13 -0.69 2.83
C GLN A 157 5.59 -2.11 3.04
N ARG A 158 4.69 -2.60 2.17
CA ARG A 158 4.17 -3.98 2.25
C ARG A 158 5.27 -5.03 2.13
N TYR A 159 6.31 -4.79 1.33
CA TYR A 159 7.49 -5.66 1.28
C TYR A 159 8.11 -5.80 2.67
N PHE A 160 8.40 -4.69 3.35
CA PHE A 160 9.01 -4.71 4.68
C PHE A 160 8.10 -5.36 5.73
N ILE A 161 6.81 -5.02 5.74
CA ILE A 161 5.81 -5.64 6.65
C ILE A 161 5.82 -7.16 6.49
N TYR A 162 5.73 -7.66 5.26
CA TYR A 162 5.73 -9.09 5.00
C TYR A 162 7.07 -9.73 5.36
N ARG A 163 8.20 -9.09 5.06
CA ARG A 163 9.53 -9.61 5.39
C ARG A 163 9.70 -9.81 6.89
N PHE A 164 9.31 -8.82 7.69
CA PHE A 164 9.38 -8.92 9.15
C PHE A 164 8.37 -9.93 9.68
N SER A 165 7.15 -9.97 9.14
CA SER A 165 6.14 -10.98 9.51
C SER A 165 6.63 -12.40 9.24
N LEU A 166 7.28 -12.64 8.10
CA LEU A 166 7.90 -13.94 7.77
C LEU A 166 9.02 -14.29 8.74
N LYS A 167 9.82 -13.30 9.20
CA LYS A 167 10.85 -13.53 10.22
C LYS A 167 10.23 -13.95 11.56
N ILE A 168 9.11 -13.35 11.97
CA ILE A 168 8.37 -13.75 13.18
C ILE A 168 7.88 -15.20 13.03
N VAL A 169 7.29 -15.54 11.89
CA VAL A 169 6.83 -16.91 11.59
C VAL A 169 7.98 -17.92 11.62
N GLN A 170 9.17 -17.56 11.10
CA GLN A 170 10.36 -18.41 11.12
C GLN A 170 10.88 -18.65 12.54
N ASN A 171 10.82 -17.64 13.41
CA ASN A 171 11.29 -17.75 14.78
C ASN A 171 10.36 -18.63 15.64
N SER A 172 9.05 -18.57 15.40
CA SER A 172 8.04 -19.32 16.17
C SER A 172 6.96 -19.95 15.27
N PRO A 173 7.29 -20.98 14.46
CA PRO A 173 6.38 -21.50 13.43
C PRO A 173 5.14 -22.21 13.99
N LEU A 174 5.26 -22.87 15.14
CA LEU A 174 4.18 -23.69 15.70
C LEU A 174 3.15 -22.88 16.48
N LEU A 175 3.60 -22.02 17.39
CA LEU A 175 2.77 -21.27 18.33
C LEU A 175 2.73 -19.75 18.08
N GLY A 176 3.55 -19.24 17.15
CA GLY A 176 3.66 -17.82 16.89
C GLY A 176 4.36 -17.06 18.03
N ALA A 177 4.36 -15.72 17.91
CA ALA A 177 4.91 -14.81 18.90
C ALA A 177 4.07 -14.71 20.18
N GLY A 178 2.81 -15.10 20.13
CA GLY A 178 1.81 -14.86 21.16
C GLY A 178 1.00 -13.56 20.92
N PRO A 179 -0.19 -13.46 21.54
CA PRO A 179 -1.06 -12.28 21.39
C PRO A 179 -0.37 -11.02 21.93
N GLY A 180 -0.56 -9.89 21.24
CA GLY A 180 0.01 -8.59 21.62
C GLY A 180 1.53 -8.45 21.41
N ARG A 181 2.24 -9.53 21.06
CA ARG A 181 3.71 -9.51 20.86
C ARG A 181 4.14 -9.18 19.44
N PHE A 182 3.23 -9.18 18.47
CA PHE A 182 3.54 -8.90 17.06
C PHE A 182 4.36 -7.62 16.89
N ARG A 183 3.94 -6.50 17.51
CA ARG A 183 4.63 -5.20 17.40
C ARG A 183 6.07 -5.26 17.90
N ILE A 184 6.31 -5.95 19.02
CA ILE A 184 7.62 -6.08 19.65
C ILE A 184 8.54 -6.93 18.77
N GLU A 185 8.07 -8.10 18.32
CA GLU A 185 8.86 -8.98 17.45
C GLU A 185 9.14 -8.35 16.09
N HIS A 186 8.17 -7.61 15.53
CA HIS A 186 8.35 -6.84 14.31
C HIS A 186 9.43 -5.77 14.49
N GLU A 187 9.43 -5.06 15.62
CA GLU A 187 10.46 -4.07 15.94
C GLU A 187 11.85 -4.70 16.09
N MET A 188 11.96 -5.83 16.79
CA MET A 188 13.22 -6.58 16.91
C MET A 188 13.76 -7.02 15.55
N ALA A 189 12.91 -7.58 14.68
CA ALA A 189 13.28 -7.98 13.32
C ALA A 189 13.70 -6.77 12.47
N SER A 190 13.01 -5.64 12.62
CA SER A 190 13.35 -4.40 11.92
C SER A 190 14.69 -3.83 12.38
N GLN A 191 14.95 -3.83 13.69
CA GLN A 191 16.22 -3.40 14.25
C GLN A 191 17.39 -4.29 13.79
N GLU A 192 17.22 -5.62 13.71
CA GLU A 192 18.24 -6.52 13.18
C GLU A 192 18.62 -6.17 11.73
N MET A 193 17.62 -5.83 10.91
CA MET A 193 17.83 -5.43 9.52
C MET A 193 18.53 -4.08 9.41
N VAL A 194 18.10 -3.08 10.18
CA VAL A 194 18.74 -1.75 10.23
C VAL A 194 20.19 -1.86 10.68
N LYS A 195 20.51 -2.72 11.66
CA LYS A 195 21.89 -2.95 12.10
C LYS A 195 22.80 -3.45 10.98
N LYS A 196 22.27 -4.28 10.09
CA LYS A 196 23.01 -4.75 8.90
C LYS A 196 23.11 -3.65 7.86
N GLN A 197 22.08 -2.81 7.73
CA GLN A 197 22.02 -1.79 6.69
C GLN A 197 21.30 -0.52 7.16
N GLU A 198 22.07 0.48 7.62
CA GLU A 198 21.55 1.70 8.26
C GLU A 198 20.58 2.50 7.38
N GLN A 199 20.74 2.48 6.04
CA GLN A 199 19.86 3.21 5.12
C GLN A 199 18.41 2.74 5.14
N LEU A 200 18.16 1.49 5.54
CA LEU A 200 16.80 0.96 5.63
C LEU A 200 16.03 1.51 6.84
N TRP A 201 16.66 2.32 7.68
CA TRP A 201 15.98 2.98 8.79
C TRP A 201 14.79 3.80 8.34
N TYR A 202 14.91 4.53 7.22
CA TYR A 202 13.79 5.31 6.70
C TYR A 202 12.59 4.40 6.43
N GLU A 203 12.80 3.33 5.68
CA GLU A 203 11.74 2.37 5.37
C GLU A 203 11.21 1.71 6.66
N SER A 204 12.07 1.39 7.62
CA SER A 204 11.69 0.87 8.94
C SER A 204 10.87 1.87 9.79
N SER A 205 11.15 3.17 9.69
CA SER A 205 10.49 4.21 10.49
C SER A 205 9.12 4.58 9.93
N ILE A 206 8.94 4.55 8.60
CA ILE A 206 7.67 4.79 7.93
C ILE A 206 6.81 3.54 7.75
N THR A 207 7.32 2.36 8.07
CA THR A 207 6.58 1.10 7.94
C THR A 207 5.72 0.87 9.18
N PRO A 208 4.38 0.73 9.04
CA PRO A 208 3.50 0.38 10.15
C PRO A 208 3.92 -0.94 10.81
N ARG A 209 3.96 -0.96 12.15
CA ARG A 209 4.46 -2.10 12.95
C ARG A 209 3.36 -2.90 13.66
N GLY A 210 2.09 -2.55 13.46
CA GLY A 210 0.97 -3.10 14.23
C GLY A 210 0.57 -4.53 13.84
N HIS A 211 0.71 -4.88 12.57
CA HIS A 211 0.06 -6.06 11.97
C HIS A 211 0.64 -6.40 10.59
N ALA A 212 0.42 -7.63 10.14
CA ALA A 212 1.07 -8.19 8.95
C ALA A 212 0.43 -7.81 7.61
N HIS A 213 -0.61 -6.96 7.59
CA HIS A 213 -1.38 -6.58 6.39
C HIS A 213 -1.91 -7.77 5.54
N HIS A 214 -2.05 -8.93 6.16
CA HIS A 214 -2.64 -10.14 5.60
C HIS A 214 -3.12 -11.00 6.78
N ASP A 215 -4.42 -11.24 6.90
CA ASP A 215 -5.07 -11.82 8.09
C ASP A 215 -4.49 -13.21 8.44
N ILE A 216 -4.27 -14.08 7.45
CA ILE A 216 -3.71 -15.42 7.70
C ILE A 216 -2.23 -15.37 8.09
N LEU A 217 -1.42 -14.52 7.45
CA LEU A 217 -0.02 -14.31 7.85
C LEU A 217 0.08 -13.72 9.25
N HIS A 218 -0.83 -12.80 9.60
CA HIS A 218 -0.90 -12.23 10.95
C HIS A 218 -1.31 -13.27 11.99
N SER A 219 -2.31 -14.12 11.66
CA SER A 219 -2.70 -15.26 12.48
C SER A 219 -1.52 -16.22 12.69
N GLN A 220 -0.73 -16.47 11.64
CA GLN A 220 0.46 -17.32 11.72
C GLN A 220 1.56 -16.69 12.57
N ALA A 221 1.82 -15.40 12.39
CA ALA A 221 2.83 -14.69 13.16
C ALA A 221 2.47 -14.62 14.65
N SER A 222 1.18 -14.52 14.98
CA SER A 222 0.71 -14.35 16.36
C SER A 222 0.43 -15.67 17.08
N GLY A 223 -0.16 -16.65 16.40
CA GLY A 223 -0.59 -17.93 16.98
C GLY A 223 -0.05 -19.17 16.27
N GLY A 224 0.89 -19.00 15.33
CA GLY A 224 1.56 -20.08 14.63
C GLY A 224 0.68 -20.79 13.61
N ILE A 225 1.20 -21.90 13.08
CA ILE A 225 0.47 -22.71 12.08
C ILE A 225 -0.87 -23.23 12.62
N LEU A 226 -0.97 -23.47 13.94
CA LEU A 226 -2.20 -23.92 14.58
C LEU A 226 -3.31 -22.88 14.43
N ALA A 227 -3.02 -21.61 14.74
CA ALA A 227 -4.00 -20.52 14.60
C ALA A 227 -4.40 -20.29 13.14
N SER A 228 -3.44 -20.33 12.21
CA SER A 228 -3.75 -20.21 10.77
C SER A 228 -4.60 -21.36 10.27
N PHE A 229 -4.34 -22.59 10.72
CA PHE A 229 -5.13 -23.75 10.36
C PHE A 229 -6.56 -23.66 10.90
N LEU A 230 -6.73 -23.27 12.17
CA LEU A 230 -8.06 -23.05 12.76
C LEU A 230 -8.82 -21.93 12.05
N LEU A 231 -8.16 -20.83 11.71
CA LEU A 231 -8.75 -19.74 10.93
C LEU A 231 -9.19 -20.22 9.54
N PHE A 232 -8.38 -21.04 8.88
CA PHE A 232 -8.73 -21.63 7.59
C PHE A 232 -9.93 -22.60 7.70
N LEU A 233 -9.98 -23.44 8.75
CA LEU A 233 -11.13 -24.31 9.02
C LEU A 233 -12.40 -23.51 9.31
N PHE A 234 -12.28 -22.41 10.06
CA PHE A 234 -13.38 -21.48 10.30
C PHE A 234 -13.95 -20.92 8.98
N TRP A 235 -13.08 -20.46 8.08
CA TRP A 235 -13.51 -20.02 6.74
C TRP A 235 -14.17 -21.16 5.95
N TYR A 236 -13.57 -22.34 5.93
CA TYR A 236 -14.16 -23.52 5.29
C TYR A 236 -15.57 -23.82 5.81
N GLN A 237 -15.80 -23.69 7.12
CA GLN A 237 -17.11 -23.88 7.72
C GLN A 237 -18.12 -22.82 7.27
N LEU A 238 -17.72 -21.55 7.14
CA LEU A 238 -18.59 -20.50 6.61
C LEU A 238 -18.99 -20.77 5.15
N PHE A 239 -18.02 -21.08 4.28
CA PHE A 239 -18.29 -21.35 2.87
C PHE A 239 -19.12 -22.63 2.66
N SER A 240 -18.84 -23.70 3.41
CA SER A 240 -19.62 -24.93 3.35
C SER A 240 -21.05 -24.73 3.88
N GLY A 241 -21.21 -23.85 4.88
CA GLY A 241 -22.51 -23.39 5.36
C GLY A 241 -23.39 -22.83 4.25
N LEU A 242 -22.84 -22.03 3.33
CA LEU A 242 -23.60 -21.49 2.20
C LEU A 242 -24.06 -22.58 1.22
N ILE A 243 -23.17 -23.52 0.90
CA ILE A 243 -23.39 -24.55 -0.13
C ILE A 243 -24.44 -25.58 0.33
N TYR A 244 -24.34 -26.03 1.58
CA TYR A 244 -25.12 -27.16 2.10
C TYR A 244 -26.35 -26.75 2.90
N SER A 245 -26.52 -25.47 3.21
CA SER A 245 -27.73 -24.99 3.86
C SER A 245 -28.90 -24.98 2.88
N ARG A 246 -30.10 -25.21 3.42
CA ARG A 246 -31.32 -24.89 2.68
C ARG A 246 -31.40 -23.38 2.49
N PHE A 247 -31.86 -22.98 1.31
CA PHE A 247 -32.03 -21.59 0.95
C PHE A 247 -32.80 -20.81 2.03
N ASN A 248 -32.20 -19.71 2.50
CA ASN A 248 -32.76 -18.82 3.52
C ASN A 248 -32.41 -17.37 3.19
N SER A 249 -33.39 -16.46 3.24
CA SER A 249 -33.17 -15.03 2.94
C SER A 249 -32.23 -14.35 3.93
N TYR A 250 -32.22 -14.78 5.19
CA TYR A 250 -31.29 -14.25 6.20
C TYR A 250 -29.85 -14.70 5.94
N LEU A 251 -29.65 -15.93 5.47
CA LEU A 251 -28.34 -16.41 5.05
C LEU A 251 -27.75 -15.57 3.91
N LEU A 252 -28.60 -15.14 2.96
CA LEU A 252 -28.21 -14.20 1.90
C LEU A 252 -27.85 -12.83 2.47
N LEU A 253 -28.66 -12.29 3.39
CA LEU A 253 -28.42 -10.98 3.97
C LEU A 253 -27.06 -10.88 4.67
N PHE A 254 -26.58 -11.97 5.27
CA PHE A 254 -25.30 -12.02 5.96
C PHE A 254 -24.17 -12.65 5.13
N SER A 255 -24.38 -12.95 3.84
CA SER A 255 -23.35 -13.63 3.02
C SER A 255 -22.14 -12.74 2.70
N GLY A 256 -22.25 -11.43 2.91
CA GLY A 256 -21.15 -10.49 2.70
C GLY A 256 -19.95 -10.72 3.63
N ILE A 257 -20.09 -11.47 4.74
CA ILE A 257 -18.96 -11.89 5.58
C ILE A 257 -17.90 -12.67 4.78
N LEU A 258 -18.31 -13.37 3.72
CA LEU A 258 -17.41 -14.14 2.86
C LEU A 258 -16.47 -13.26 2.04
N SER A 259 -16.79 -11.97 1.88
CA SER A 259 -15.91 -11.01 1.20
C SER A 259 -14.59 -10.83 1.92
N LEU A 260 -14.58 -10.91 3.25
CA LEU A 260 -13.39 -10.67 4.06
C LEU A 260 -12.36 -11.79 3.93
N TYR A 261 -12.72 -12.97 3.40
CA TYR A 261 -11.73 -14.03 3.13
C TYR A 261 -10.67 -13.56 2.14
N VAL A 262 -11.09 -13.12 0.94
CA VAL A 262 -10.17 -12.62 -0.09
C VAL A 262 -9.68 -11.22 0.23
N ALA A 263 -10.53 -10.36 0.81
CA ALA A 263 -10.12 -9.02 1.19
C ALA A 263 -8.99 -9.04 2.25
N GLY A 264 -9.06 -10.00 3.19
CA GLY A 264 -8.06 -10.26 4.23
C GLY A 264 -6.70 -10.76 3.73
N PHE A 265 -6.55 -11.10 2.45
CA PHE A 265 -5.23 -11.42 1.88
C PHE A 265 -4.41 -10.17 1.55
N PHE A 266 -5.06 -9.02 1.47
CA PHE A 266 -4.43 -7.77 1.06
C PHE A 266 -4.56 -6.67 2.11
N GLN A 267 -5.24 -6.95 3.21
CA GLN A 267 -5.48 -6.06 4.34
C GLN A 267 -5.68 -6.91 5.61
N CYS A 268 -5.63 -6.26 6.76
CA CYS A 268 -5.78 -6.86 8.09
C CYS A 268 -7.12 -6.47 8.74
N TYR A 269 -8.23 -6.87 8.15
CA TYR A 269 -9.57 -6.46 8.60
C TYR A 269 -9.90 -6.97 10.00
N PHE A 270 -9.26 -8.05 10.46
CA PHE A 270 -9.49 -8.61 11.79
C PHE A 270 -8.67 -7.92 12.89
N GLN A 271 -7.90 -6.89 12.55
CA GLN A 271 -7.18 -6.05 13.52
C GLN A 271 -7.88 -4.69 13.73
N ASP A 272 -8.79 -4.32 12.84
CA ASP A 272 -9.62 -3.12 12.98
C ASP A 272 -10.92 -3.51 13.72
N ASP A 273 -11.07 -3.06 14.96
CA ASP A 273 -12.26 -3.34 15.78
C ASP A 273 -13.56 -2.90 15.07
N GLU A 274 -13.47 -1.82 14.29
CA GLU A 274 -14.59 -1.28 13.53
C GLU A 274 -15.12 -2.27 12.48
N VAL A 275 -14.27 -3.18 11.96
CA VAL A 275 -14.68 -4.23 10.99
C VAL A 275 -14.90 -5.56 11.69
N LEU A 276 -14.05 -5.91 12.67
CA LEU A 276 -14.12 -7.17 13.38
C LEU A 276 -15.45 -7.33 14.15
N LEU A 277 -15.92 -6.30 14.85
CA LEU A 277 -17.14 -6.38 15.66
C LEU A 277 -18.40 -6.62 14.80
N PRO A 278 -18.64 -5.86 13.70
CA PRO A 278 -19.69 -6.18 12.75
C PRO A 278 -19.53 -7.56 12.12
N PHE A 279 -18.29 -7.96 11.77
CA PHE A 279 -18.01 -9.28 11.22
C PHE A 279 -18.42 -10.41 12.15
N LEU A 280 -18.05 -10.35 13.43
CA LEU A 280 -18.44 -11.37 14.43
C LEU A 280 -19.95 -11.42 14.61
N THR A 281 -20.59 -10.25 14.67
CA THR A 281 -22.06 -10.14 14.79
C THR A 281 -22.75 -10.79 13.60
N PHE A 282 -22.32 -10.45 12.39
CA PHE A 282 -22.89 -10.96 11.14
C PHE A 282 -22.62 -12.45 10.98
N THR A 283 -21.44 -12.91 11.41
CA THR A 283 -21.09 -14.33 11.46
C THR A 283 -22.03 -15.10 12.38
N GLY A 284 -22.36 -14.56 13.56
CA GLY A 284 -23.33 -15.16 14.48
C GLY A 284 -24.71 -15.34 13.83
N PHE A 285 -25.24 -14.28 13.20
CA PHE A 285 -26.52 -14.36 12.49
C PHE A 285 -26.47 -15.28 11.25
N TYR A 286 -25.35 -15.28 10.54
CA TYR A 286 -25.11 -16.16 9.39
C TYR A 286 -25.17 -17.63 9.82
N LEU A 287 -24.41 -18.00 10.85
CA LEU A 287 -24.37 -19.35 11.40
C LEU A 287 -25.74 -19.78 11.95
N ALA A 288 -26.44 -18.89 12.66
CA ALA A 288 -27.81 -19.14 13.15
C ALA A 288 -28.82 -19.35 12.01
N SER A 289 -28.55 -18.80 10.82
CA SER A 289 -29.40 -18.93 9.63
C SER A 289 -29.22 -20.26 8.88
N ILE A 290 -28.17 -21.03 9.18
CA ILE A 290 -27.89 -22.33 8.57
C ILE A 290 -28.84 -23.38 9.16
N LYS A 291 -29.86 -23.79 8.38
CA LYS A 291 -30.87 -24.79 8.79
C LYS A 291 -30.53 -26.24 8.43
N SER A 292 -29.25 -26.61 8.39
CA SER A 292 -28.78 -27.97 8.03
C SER A 292 -27.73 -28.48 9.03
N ARG A 293 -27.93 -29.70 9.56
CA ARG A 293 -27.00 -30.37 10.51
C ARG A 293 -25.96 -31.29 9.84
N LYS A 294 -26.04 -31.54 8.53
CA LYS A 294 -25.08 -32.42 7.82
C LYS A 294 -24.14 -31.58 6.97
N THR A 295 -23.05 -31.12 7.55
CA THR A 295 -21.91 -30.60 6.79
C THR A 295 -21.23 -31.79 6.13
N HIS A 296 -21.37 -31.92 4.81
CA HIS A 296 -20.56 -32.86 4.06
C HIS A 296 -19.21 -32.22 3.75
N PHE A 297 -18.14 -33.00 3.85
CA PHE A 297 -16.83 -32.55 3.42
C PHE A 297 -16.82 -32.35 1.90
N SER A 298 -16.57 -31.12 1.46
CA SER A 298 -16.39 -30.75 0.05
C SER A 298 -14.91 -30.61 -0.29
N PHE A 299 -14.34 -31.62 -0.96
CA PHE A 299 -12.98 -31.52 -1.49
C PHE A 299 -12.81 -30.39 -2.52
N PRO A 300 -13.75 -30.14 -3.46
CA PRO A 300 -13.61 -29.03 -4.41
C PRO A 300 -13.59 -27.66 -3.73
N LEU A 301 -14.42 -27.45 -2.69
CA LEU A 301 -14.40 -26.21 -1.93
C LEU A 301 -13.06 -26.02 -1.21
N LEU A 302 -12.57 -27.08 -0.54
CA LEU A 302 -11.29 -27.06 0.13
C LEU A 302 -10.18 -26.65 -0.85
N LEU A 303 -10.16 -27.26 -2.04
CA LEU A 303 -9.19 -26.96 -3.08
C LEU A 303 -9.27 -25.50 -3.54
N ILE A 304 -10.46 -24.95 -3.79
CA ILE A 304 -10.63 -23.54 -4.20
C ILE A 304 -10.09 -22.59 -3.12
N LEU A 305 -10.49 -22.79 -1.86
CA LEU A 305 -10.05 -21.93 -0.77
C LEU A 305 -8.54 -22.04 -0.56
N PHE A 306 -7.99 -23.26 -0.63
CA PHE A 306 -6.56 -23.52 -0.51
C PHE A 306 -5.76 -22.91 -1.67
N LEU A 307 -6.22 -23.01 -2.91
CA LEU A 307 -5.52 -22.42 -4.07
C LEU A 307 -5.47 -20.90 -3.97
N LEU A 308 -6.56 -20.26 -3.54
CA LEU A 308 -6.60 -18.82 -3.29
C LEU A 308 -5.59 -18.41 -2.22
N LEU A 309 -5.55 -19.13 -1.09
CA LEU A 309 -4.55 -18.91 -0.04
C LEU A 309 -3.12 -19.17 -0.54
N PHE A 310 -2.90 -20.28 -1.24
CA PHE A 310 -1.58 -20.66 -1.74
C PHE A 310 -1.04 -19.62 -2.72
N SER A 311 -1.89 -19.10 -3.62
CA SER A 311 -1.52 -18.02 -4.54
C SER A 311 -1.20 -16.71 -3.81
N SER A 312 -1.93 -16.34 -2.75
CA SER A 312 -1.62 -15.11 -2.00
C SER A 312 -0.30 -15.22 -1.23
N VAL A 313 -0.06 -16.36 -0.57
CA VAL A 313 1.20 -16.65 0.12
C VAL A 313 2.35 -16.75 -0.88
N GLY A 314 2.14 -17.42 -2.01
CA GLY A 314 3.12 -17.50 -3.10
C GLY A 314 3.52 -16.12 -3.63
N LEU A 315 2.56 -15.20 -3.77
CA LEU A 315 2.85 -13.80 -4.15
C LEU A 315 3.67 -13.08 -3.07
N ILE A 316 3.36 -13.28 -1.79
CA ILE A 316 4.13 -12.71 -0.68
C ILE A 316 5.58 -13.21 -0.72
N LEU A 317 5.77 -14.53 -0.85
CA LEU A 317 7.09 -15.15 -0.90
C LEU A 317 7.87 -14.67 -2.13
N TYR A 318 7.26 -14.68 -3.31
CA TYR A 318 7.87 -14.18 -4.54
C TYR A 318 8.34 -12.72 -4.42
N ARG A 319 7.49 -11.84 -3.88
CA ARG A 319 7.84 -10.43 -3.65
C ARG A 319 8.95 -10.24 -2.61
N ASN A 320 9.16 -11.21 -1.72
CA ASN A 320 10.18 -11.17 -0.67
C ASN A 320 11.50 -11.85 -1.06
N ILE A 321 11.62 -12.39 -2.27
CA ILE A 321 12.89 -12.96 -2.79
C ILE A 321 14.00 -11.90 -2.85
N PRO A 322 13.78 -10.69 -3.43
CA PRO A 322 14.82 -9.67 -3.52
C PRO A 322 15.33 -9.27 -2.13
N SER A 323 16.60 -8.90 -2.04
CA SER A 323 17.18 -8.40 -0.79
C SER A 323 16.65 -6.99 -0.48
N PRO A 324 16.62 -6.55 0.79
CA PRO A 324 16.10 -5.22 1.15
C PRO A 324 16.84 -4.08 0.45
N SER A 325 18.13 -4.26 0.18
CA SER A 325 18.97 -3.32 -0.56
C SER A 325 18.58 -3.19 -2.03
N GLU A 326 18.08 -4.26 -2.66
CA GLU A 326 17.58 -4.24 -4.04
C GLU A 326 16.21 -3.57 -4.16
N VAL A 327 15.40 -3.64 -3.11
CA VAL A 327 14.06 -3.03 -3.07
C VAL A 327 14.12 -1.55 -2.68
N TYR A 328 15.09 -1.18 -1.85
CA TYR A 328 15.30 0.20 -1.46
C TYR A 328 15.83 1.04 -2.64
N GLU A 329 14.99 1.94 -3.14
CA GLU A 329 15.40 2.97 -4.09
C GLU A 329 15.46 4.33 -3.40
N ARG A 330 16.66 4.92 -3.34
CA ARG A 330 16.87 6.27 -2.83
C ARG A 330 16.01 7.28 -3.57
N LYS A 331 15.30 8.14 -2.84
CA LYS A 331 14.37 9.10 -3.43
C LYS A 331 15.13 10.26 -4.10
N ILE A 332 14.74 10.55 -5.34
CA ILE A 332 15.14 11.74 -6.09
C ILE A 332 13.91 12.64 -6.22
N PHE A 333 14.07 13.91 -5.84
CA PHE A 333 13.04 14.94 -5.97
C PHE A 333 13.45 15.92 -7.08
N THR A 334 12.64 15.98 -8.14
CA THR A 334 12.86 16.80 -9.35
C THR A 334 11.56 17.48 -9.78
N GLY A 335 11.64 18.40 -10.74
CA GLY A 335 10.47 19.08 -11.29
C GLY A 335 9.71 18.25 -12.33
N THR A 336 10.38 17.29 -12.98
CA THR A 336 9.77 16.41 -14.00
C THR A 336 10.13 14.93 -13.82
N GLN A 337 9.33 14.04 -14.42
CA GLN A 337 9.59 12.59 -14.44
C GLN A 337 10.82 12.23 -15.30
N GLU A 338 11.05 12.97 -16.38
CA GLU A 338 12.23 12.81 -17.25
C GLU A 338 13.54 13.09 -16.47
N GLU A 339 13.56 14.17 -15.69
CA GLU A 339 14.68 14.49 -14.79
C GLU A 339 14.90 13.35 -13.79
N LYS A 340 13.82 12.84 -13.18
CA LYS A 340 13.90 11.74 -12.21
C LYS A 340 14.54 10.49 -12.80
N GLU A 341 14.20 10.12 -14.02
CA GLU A 341 14.77 8.96 -14.71
C GLU A 341 16.23 9.18 -15.09
N ALA A 342 16.60 10.39 -15.52
CA ALA A 342 17.97 10.73 -15.87
C ALA A 342 18.90 10.70 -14.63
N TYR A 343 18.50 11.34 -13.53
CA TYR A 343 19.26 11.28 -12.27
C TYR A 343 19.25 9.87 -11.65
N GLY A 344 18.16 9.11 -11.80
CA GLY A 344 18.08 7.71 -11.37
C GLY A 344 19.04 6.79 -12.13
N LYS A 345 19.30 7.04 -13.41
CA LYS A 345 20.36 6.37 -14.18
C LYS A 345 21.75 6.74 -13.65
N SER A 346 21.98 8.02 -13.34
CA SER A 346 23.25 8.49 -12.77
C SER A 346 23.59 7.80 -11.43
N LEU A 347 22.60 7.63 -10.52
CA LEU A 347 22.79 6.89 -9.26
C LEU A 347 23.16 5.41 -9.46
N LYS A 348 22.81 4.82 -10.61
CA LYS A 348 23.17 3.45 -10.97
C LYS A 348 24.52 3.38 -11.70
N GLY A 349 25.28 4.48 -11.72
CA GLY A 349 26.54 4.60 -12.44
C GLY A 349 26.36 4.66 -13.96
N LEU A 350 25.14 4.85 -14.48
CA LEU A 350 24.89 4.97 -15.91
C LEU A 350 24.98 6.42 -16.36
N THR A 351 25.52 6.66 -17.54
CA THR A 351 25.59 7.99 -18.14
C THR A 351 24.20 8.48 -18.55
N ALA A 352 23.85 9.71 -18.17
CA ALA A 352 22.61 10.37 -18.57
C ALA A 352 22.87 11.82 -18.98
N LYS A 353 21.98 12.39 -19.79
CA LYS A 353 22.07 13.75 -20.29
C LYS A 353 20.75 14.48 -20.06
N LEU A 354 20.81 15.79 -19.83
CA LEU A 354 19.66 16.68 -19.72
C LEU A 354 19.92 17.99 -20.47
N PRO A 355 18.87 18.76 -20.82
CA PRO A 355 19.04 20.11 -21.35
C PRO A 355 19.82 21.00 -20.37
N SER A 356 20.74 21.83 -20.87
CA SER A 356 21.58 22.70 -20.01
C SER A 356 20.74 23.67 -19.16
N SER A 357 19.56 24.07 -19.63
CA SER A 357 18.61 24.89 -18.87
C SER A 357 18.13 24.24 -17.55
N LYS A 358 18.21 22.90 -17.45
CA LYS A 358 17.82 22.12 -16.26
C LYS A 358 18.96 21.95 -15.24
N ALA A 359 20.18 22.33 -15.58
CA ALA A 359 21.31 22.28 -14.64
C ALA A 359 21.08 23.19 -13.42
N LYS A 360 20.48 24.37 -13.64
CA LYS A 360 20.14 25.35 -12.59
C LYS A 360 18.95 24.96 -11.72
N SER A 361 17.99 24.17 -12.25
CA SER A 361 16.88 23.67 -11.43
C SER A 361 17.31 22.53 -10.52
N GLY A 362 18.34 21.78 -10.92
CA GLY A 362 18.97 20.75 -10.11
C GLY A 362 18.05 19.59 -9.73
N PHE A 363 18.49 18.82 -8.75
CA PHE A 363 17.70 17.77 -8.12
C PHE A 363 18.05 17.69 -6.63
N ARG A 364 17.10 17.22 -5.82
CA ARG A 364 17.35 16.88 -4.43
C ARG A 364 17.44 15.37 -4.26
N LEU A 365 18.53 14.95 -3.65
CA LEU A 365 18.79 13.58 -3.25
C LEU A 365 18.37 13.39 -1.80
N GLU A 366 17.58 12.35 -1.53
CA GLU A 366 17.41 11.85 -0.18
C GLU A 366 18.78 11.45 0.38
N GLY A 367 19.16 12.05 1.51
CA GLY A 367 20.44 11.72 2.14
C GLY A 367 20.26 10.78 3.33
N CYS A 368 21.04 11.00 4.38
CA CYS A 368 21.17 10.04 5.48
C CYS A 368 20.87 10.68 6.83
N LEU A 369 20.59 9.83 7.82
CA LEU A 369 20.24 10.27 9.16
C LEU A 369 21.39 11.02 9.83
N ASN A 370 21.04 11.92 10.75
CA ASN A 370 21.96 12.59 11.67
C ASN A 370 22.54 11.70 12.77
N GLN A 371 22.12 10.43 12.84
CA GLN A 371 22.58 9.44 13.81
C GLN A 371 23.07 8.17 13.10
N ARG A 372 24.00 7.45 13.74
CA ARG A 372 24.44 6.09 13.39
C ARG A 372 23.68 5.09 14.26
N PHE A 373 23.26 3.99 13.66
CA PHE A 373 22.40 2.99 14.31
C PHE A 373 23.21 1.75 14.72
N GLY A 374 24.11 1.95 15.69
CA GLY A 374 24.71 0.87 16.48
C GLY A 374 23.79 0.39 17.61
N ASN A 375 24.24 -0.59 18.39
CA ASN A 375 23.70 -0.86 19.72
C ASN A 375 24.79 -0.49 20.75
N PRO A 376 24.73 0.68 21.40
CA PRO A 376 23.66 1.68 21.40
C PRO A 376 23.64 2.60 20.15
N ILE A 377 22.53 3.33 19.96
CA ILE A 377 22.40 4.41 18.96
C ILE A 377 23.42 5.49 19.32
N LEU A 378 24.15 6.00 18.33
CA LEU A 378 25.17 7.01 18.53
C LEU A 378 24.98 8.20 17.59
N PRO A 379 25.19 9.45 18.04
CA PRO A 379 25.27 10.59 17.14
C PRO A 379 26.33 10.33 16.07
N ARG A 380 26.04 10.77 14.84
CA ARG A 380 27.05 10.71 13.77
C ARG A 380 28.21 11.64 14.12
N LYS A 381 29.44 11.13 13.99
CA LYS A 381 30.69 11.89 14.21
C LYS A 381 31.43 12.24 12.92
N GLU A 382 31.16 11.49 11.85
CA GLU A 382 31.80 11.66 10.55
C GLU A 382 30.99 12.62 9.69
N ASP A 383 31.68 13.50 8.97
CA ASP A 383 31.04 14.37 8.00
C ASP A 383 30.36 13.59 6.87
N TYR A 384 29.32 14.18 6.31
CA TYR A 384 28.66 13.60 5.13
C TYR A 384 29.56 13.76 3.92
N SER A 385 29.62 12.73 3.08
CA SER A 385 30.33 12.80 1.81
C SER A 385 29.56 12.15 0.68
N ILE A 386 29.63 12.75 -0.51
CA ILE A 386 29.04 12.24 -1.75
C ILE A 386 30.08 12.39 -2.84
N ALA A 387 30.31 11.33 -3.61
CA ALA A 387 31.21 11.34 -4.75
C ALA A 387 30.46 11.62 -6.05
N LEU A 388 31.00 12.52 -6.87
CA LEU A 388 30.54 12.80 -8.22
C LEU A 388 31.63 12.44 -9.22
N THR A 389 31.34 11.55 -10.15
CA THR A 389 32.29 11.16 -11.20
C THR A 389 31.91 11.78 -12.53
N ILE A 390 32.79 12.62 -13.09
CA ILE A 390 32.63 13.23 -14.41
C ILE A 390 33.42 12.39 -15.43
N PRO A 391 32.75 11.74 -16.41
CA PRO A 391 33.43 10.97 -17.45
C PRO A 391 34.34 11.85 -18.31
N LYS A 392 35.48 11.32 -18.78
CA LYS A 392 36.41 12.04 -19.66
C LYS A 392 35.76 12.55 -20.96
N ASN A 393 34.74 11.85 -21.45
CA ASN A 393 34.03 12.17 -22.70
C ASN A 393 32.68 12.86 -22.43
N ALA A 394 32.52 13.52 -21.29
CA ALA A 394 31.28 14.23 -20.95
C ALA A 394 31.07 15.42 -21.89
N ALA A 395 29.87 15.51 -22.48
CA ALA A 395 29.42 16.71 -23.19
C ALA A 395 29.00 17.77 -22.16
N ASN A 396 29.50 19.01 -22.30
CA ASN A 396 29.31 20.13 -21.37
C ASN A 396 29.43 19.71 -19.89
N PRO A 397 30.60 19.25 -19.41
CA PRO A 397 30.74 18.83 -18.02
C PRO A 397 30.49 20.02 -17.08
N PRO A 398 29.79 19.81 -15.94
CA PRO A 398 29.61 20.89 -14.97
C PRO A 398 30.94 21.31 -14.37
N GLN A 399 31.16 22.63 -14.31
CA GLN A 399 32.40 23.23 -13.81
C GLN A 399 32.38 23.38 -12.28
N SER A 400 31.20 23.60 -11.72
CA SER A 400 30.99 23.72 -10.29
C SER A 400 29.61 23.20 -9.90
N VAL A 401 29.43 22.96 -8.61
CA VAL A 401 28.14 22.60 -8.02
C VAL A 401 27.91 23.36 -6.74
N ARG A 402 26.72 23.97 -6.63
CA ARG A 402 26.19 24.46 -5.37
C ARG A 402 25.32 23.36 -4.76
N VAL A 403 25.63 22.94 -3.55
CA VAL A 403 24.88 21.94 -2.82
C VAL A 403 24.19 22.59 -1.63
N GLN A 404 22.87 22.53 -1.58
CA GLN A 404 22.08 22.98 -0.44
C GLN A 404 21.76 21.79 0.46
N ALA A 405 22.18 21.86 1.72
CA ALA A 405 21.85 20.86 2.72
C ALA A 405 20.54 21.20 3.43
N TRP A 406 19.67 20.20 3.55
CA TRP A 406 18.34 20.32 4.14
C TRP A 406 18.19 19.33 5.30
N GLU A 407 17.50 19.77 6.34
CA GLU A 407 16.98 18.93 7.40
C GLU A 407 15.54 18.55 7.06
N ARG A 408 15.23 17.25 7.07
CA ARG A 408 13.88 16.72 6.88
C ARG A 408 13.50 15.83 8.06
N ASP A 409 12.27 15.97 8.52
CA ASP A 409 11.71 15.11 9.55
C ASP A 409 11.83 13.61 9.21
N ALA A 410 12.12 12.78 10.21
CA ALA A 410 12.32 11.33 10.05
C ALA A 410 11.15 10.46 10.56
N PHE A 411 10.02 11.07 10.93
CA PHE A 411 8.83 10.35 11.43
C PHE A 411 7.91 9.82 10.31
N ASP A 412 6.96 8.97 10.66
CA ASP A 412 5.94 8.47 9.73
C ASP A 412 4.85 9.53 9.50
N GLN A 413 4.73 10.03 8.26
CA GLN A 413 3.73 11.03 7.89
C GLN A 413 2.29 10.51 8.05
N ASP A 414 2.07 9.21 7.84
CA ASP A 414 0.75 8.60 7.93
C ASP A 414 0.35 8.40 9.39
N LYS A 415 1.32 8.09 10.27
CA LYS A 415 1.09 8.01 11.72
C LYS A 415 0.84 9.37 12.36
N GLU A 416 1.67 10.36 12.05
CA GLU A 416 1.56 11.71 12.61
C GLU A 416 0.51 12.56 11.86
N TYR A 417 -0.06 12.04 10.78
CA TYR A 417 -0.93 12.75 9.84
C TYR A 417 -0.33 14.09 9.38
N LYS A 418 0.99 14.23 9.34
CA LYS A 418 1.71 15.48 9.13
C LYS A 418 2.72 15.31 8.00
N ALA A 419 2.71 16.22 7.03
CA ALA A 419 3.77 16.27 6.02
C ALA A 419 5.11 16.66 6.69
N HIS A 420 6.20 16.01 6.26
CA HIS A 420 7.55 16.34 6.76
C HIS A 420 7.85 17.80 6.55
N GLU A 421 8.37 18.42 7.60
CA GLU A 421 8.96 19.73 7.52
C GLU A 421 10.34 19.64 6.88
N LEU A 422 10.69 20.71 6.16
CA LEU A 422 11.95 20.85 5.44
C LEU A 422 12.58 22.17 5.86
N ARG A 423 13.75 22.09 6.50
CA ARG A 423 14.50 23.25 6.96
C ARG A 423 15.81 23.34 6.20
N HIS A 424 16.10 24.51 5.64
CA HIS A 424 17.40 24.78 5.05
C HIS A 424 18.46 24.88 6.15
N LEU A 425 19.59 24.19 5.98
CA LEU A 425 20.69 24.23 6.94
C LEU A 425 21.82 25.13 6.46
N LYS A 426 22.39 24.80 5.30
CA LYS A 426 23.63 25.42 4.82
C LYS A 426 23.83 25.17 3.34
N ASP A 427 24.50 26.11 2.67
CA ASP A 427 24.94 25.97 1.29
C ASP A 427 26.44 25.70 1.22
N TYR A 428 26.83 24.85 0.27
CA TYR A 428 28.20 24.49 -0.03
C TYR A 428 28.48 24.72 -1.51
N TYR A 429 29.71 25.08 -1.83
CA TYR A 429 30.16 25.33 -3.20
C TYR A 429 31.42 24.51 -3.44
N PHE A 430 31.42 23.78 -4.56
CA PHE A 430 32.54 22.93 -4.95
C PHE A 430 32.87 23.17 -6.42
N GLU A 431 34.15 23.29 -6.72
CA GLU A 431 34.67 23.17 -8.08
C GLU A 431 34.73 21.69 -8.47
N LEU A 432 34.43 21.41 -9.73
CA LEU A 432 34.38 20.05 -10.25
C LEU A 432 35.45 19.87 -11.33
N HIS A 433 36.14 18.74 -11.26
CA HIS A 433 37.14 18.34 -12.25
C HIS A 433 36.73 17.02 -12.91
N THR A 434 37.29 16.75 -14.09
CA THR A 434 37.14 15.47 -14.76
C THR A 434 37.66 14.33 -13.87
N GLY A 435 36.91 13.24 -13.76
CA GLY A 435 37.20 12.14 -12.82
C GLY A 435 36.34 12.18 -11.56
N ARG A 436 36.82 11.56 -10.49
CA ARG A 436 36.08 11.41 -9.23
C ARG A 436 36.31 12.61 -8.31
N ASN A 437 35.23 13.31 -7.95
CA ASN A 437 35.21 14.43 -7.02
C ASN A 437 34.53 13.99 -5.73
N ILE A 438 35.16 14.17 -4.57
CA ILE A 438 34.57 13.82 -3.27
C ILE A 438 34.10 15.12 -2.61
N LEU A 439 32.79 15.28 -2.47
CA LEU A 439 32.18 16.42 -1.80
C LEU A 439 32.00 16.07 -0.32
N THR A 440 32.56 16.87 0.59
CA THR A 440 32.43 16.68 2.04
C THR A 440 31.67 17.85 2.64
N PHE A 441 30.74 17.58 3.55
CA PHE A 441 29.81 18.59 4.10
C PHE A 441 30.02 18.79 5.61
N PRO A 442 31.03 19.59 6.00
CA PRO A 442 31.36 19.82 7.41
C PRO A 442 30.37 20.75 8.12
N GLY A 443 30.06 20.40 9.37
CA GLY A 443 29.17 21.20 10.24
C GLY A 443 27.68 20.89 10.06
N LEU A 444 27.33 19.71 9.53
CA LEU A 444 25.96 19.17 9.51
C LEU A 444 25.67 18.19 10.66
N LEU A 445 26.66 17.95 11.52
CA LEU A 445 26.55 17.09 12.70
C LEU A 445 25.64 17.74 13.74
N SER A 446 24.81 16.94 14.42
CA SER A 446 23.90 17.44 15.45
C SER A 446 24.69 17.86 16.71
N ALA A 447 24.30 19.01 17.28
CA ALA A 447 25.00 19.63 18.41
C ALA A 447 24.55 19.11 19.79
N GLU A 448 23.54 18.26 19.92
CA GLU A 448 23.04 17.83 21.23
C GLU A 448 22.74 16.33 21.31
N GLY A 449 23.20 15.71 22.39
CA GLY A 449 23.03 14.29 22.66
C GLY A 449 21.57 13.92 22.87
N SER A 450 20.93 13.37 21.85
CA SER A 450 19.65 12.68 22.01
C SER A 450 19.89 11.34 22.70
N VAL A 451 19.44 11.22 23.94
CA VAL A 451 19.43 9.97 24.71
C VAL A 451 18.15 9.17 24.45
N ALA A 452 17.11 9.78 23.86
CA ALA A 452 15.79 9.19 23.67
C ALA A 452 15.33 9.23 22.21
N PHE A 453 15.24 8.05 21.60
CA PHE A 453 14.46 7.83 20.39
C PHE A 453 12.95 8.04 20.70
N PRO A 454 12.17 8.86 19.97
CA PRO A 454 12.39 9.43 18.63
C PRO A 454 12.61 10.97 18.61
N GLU A 455 13.16 11.56 19.66
CA GLU A 455 13.39 13.01 19.69
C GLU A 455 14.70 13.36 18.95
N ASN A 456 14.64 14.36 18.06
CA ASN A 456 15.77 14.94 17.31
C ASN A 456 16.43 14.05 16.22
N VAL A 457 15.66 13.14 15.61
CA VAL A 457 16.12 12.34 14.45
C VAL A 457 15.68 12.99 13.14
N TYR A 458 16.64 13.26 12.25
CA TYR A 458 16.38 13.95 10.99
C TYR A 458 17.19 13.36 9.83
N PHE A 459 16.63 13.43 8.63
CA PHE A 459 17.37 13.23 7.38
C PHE A 459 18.15 14.50 7.02
N ARG A 460 19.35 14.31 6.48
CA ARG A 460 20.13 15.34 5.81
C ARG A 460 20.03 15.13 4.32
N ASP A 461 19.14 15.86 3.65
CA ASP A 461 18.93 15.78 2.20
C ASP A 461 19.83 16.82 1.48
N PHE A 462 20.18 16.55 0.22
CA PHE A 462 21.13 17.38 -0.54
C PHE A 462 20.55 17.80 -1.89
N THR A 463 20.37 19.10 -2.12
CA THR A 463 19.97 19.65 -3.41
C THR A 463 21.20 20.07 -4.20
N PHE A 464 21.41 19.48 -5.37
CA PHE A 464 22.53 19.77 -6.27
C PHE A 464 22.09 20.70 -7.38
N LEU A 465 22.76 21.85 -7.50
CA LEU A 465 22.55 22.84 -8.54
C LEU A 465 23.87 22.95 -9.33
N PHE A 466 23.85 22.51 -10.58
CA PHE A 466 25.05 22.45 -11.41
C PHE A 466 25.23 23.75 -12.20
N GLN A 467 26.49 24.19 -12.31
CA GLN A 467 26.87 25.25 -13.21
C GLN A 467 27.51 24.64 -14.46
N VAL A 468 26.88 24.87 -15.61
CA VAL A 468 27.28 24.39 -16.93
C VAL A 468 27.33 25.55 -17.92
N ASN A 469 27.95 25.37 -19.08
CA ASN A 469 27.91 26.37 -20.13
C ASN A 469 26.50 26.40 -20.77
N GLU A 470 25.78 27.51 -20.63
CA GLU A 470 24.40 27.64 -21.13
C GLU A 470 24.31 27.73 -22.65
N SER A 471 25.42 28.04 -23.34
CA SER A 471 25.45 28.08 -24.80
C SER A 471 25.34 26.69 -25.44
N GLU A 472 25.67 25.63 -24.70
CA GLU A 472 25.52 24.25 -25.17
C GLU A 472 24.12 23.71 -24.87
N PRO A 473 23.50 22.95 -25.78
CA PRO A 473 22.10 22.53 -25.64
C PRO A 473 21.89 21.46 -24.56
N ILE A 474 22.89 20.63 -24.30
CA ILE A 474 22.82 19.48 -23.40
C ILE A 474 24.03 19.42 -22.49
N PHE A 475 23.86 18.89 -21.29
CA PHE A 475 24.95 18.58 -20.38
C PHE A 475 24.88 17.13 -19.90
N SER A 476 26.05 16.57 -19.61
CA SER A 476 26.19 15.22 -19.08
C SER A 476 26.11 15.26 -17.56
N ILE A 477 25.17 14.52 -16.99
CA ILE A 477 24.99 14.44 -15.55
C ILE A 477 26.19 13.66 -14.97
N PRO A 478 26.88 14.19 -13.94
CA PRO A 478 27.90 13.41 -13.22
C PRO A 478 27.30 12.12 -12.68
N GLN A 479 28.04 11.02 -12.68
CA GLN A 479 27.63 9.80 -11.97
C GLN A 479 27.66 10.08 -10.47
N ILE A 480 26.53 9.86 -9.81
CA ILE A 480 26.36 10.16 -8.39
C ILE A 480 26.61 8.87 -7.61
N ASP A 481 27.64 8.89 -6.77
CA ASP A 481 27.95 7.85 -5.81
C ASP A 481 27.72 8.42 -4.40
N PRO A 482 26.61 8.07 -3.72
CA PRO A 482 26.33 8.54 -2.37
C PRO A 482 27.34 8.01 -1.32
N GLY A 483 28.30 7.16 -1.70
CA GLY A 483 29.37 6.65 -0.86
C GLY A 483 28.93 5.64 0.19
N GLU A 484 29.91 5.12 0.94
CA GLU A 484 29.70 4.19 2.08
C GLU A 484 28.89 4.82 3.22
N LEU A 485 28.89 6.15 3.29
CA LEU A 485 28.22 6.92 4.34
C LEU A 485 26.69 6.73 4.38
N CYS A 486 26.14 6.27 3.26
CA CYS A 486 24.76 5.82 3.16
C CYS A 486 24.61 4.32 2.85
N ASN A 487 25.65 3.67 2.30
CA ASN A 487 25.69 2.23 2.09
C ASN A 487 26.52 1.56 3.19
N ALA A 488 25.91 1.26 4.35
CA ALA A 488 26.49 0.25 5.23
C ALA A 488 26.62 -1.06 4.41
N LYS A 489 27.87 -1.56 4.34
CA LYS A 489 28.41 -2.60 3.44
C LYS A 489 27.45 -3.69 3.01
#